data_AF-A0A0G1JRY8-F1
#
_entry.id   AF-A0A0G1JRY8-F1
#
_cell.length_a   1.000
_cell.length_b   1.000
_cell.length_c   1.000
_cell.angle_alpha   90.00
_cell.angle_beta   90.00
_cell.angle_gamma   90.00
#
_symmetry.space_group_name_H-M   'P 1'
#
loop_
_entity.id
_entity.type
_entity.pdbx_description
1 polymer ?
#
loop_
_entity_poly.entity_id
_entity_poly.type
_entity_poly.pdbx_seq_one_letter_code
_entity_poly.pdbx_strand_id
1 'polypeptide(L)'
;MPEIFDSHKKKDEGGLVEVQKLMTSGRFRNYWGSLVIAPNIKFESQNEGEKIIILGRKHFVTNLGWIALICFAFFVPFFWGEFPLIADVSDNVHFSLTVLLYMTLAFFGMMNFLLWFYNVYIVTDERLIDVDFFGILYKNINVTQIRKVEDVNYSQKGIMSSFFNFGDVVIQTASEQRSDEVFGKHGEASPFTFGAISNPNEVVRIISELMEQEEREEYEGRIR
;
A
#
# COMPACT_ATOMS: atom_id res chain seq x y z
N MET A 1 43.67 12.04 -23.44
CA MET A 1 42.49 12.62 -22.76
C MET A 1 42.07 11.66 -21.66
N PRO A 2 42.18 12.06 -20.38
CA PRO A 2 41.87 11.24 -19.22
C PRO A 2 40.42 11.48 -18.71
N GLU A 3 39.95 10.59 -17.83
CA GLU A 3 38.81 10.74 -16.89
C GLU A 3 37.35 10.59 -17.39
N ILE A 4 36.96 9.45 -17.99
CA ILE A 4 35.52 9.12 -18.19
C ILE A 4 35.09 7.82 -17.47
N PHE A 5 36.01 7.02 -16.93
CA PHE A 5 35.69 5.65 -16.50
C PHE A 5 35.72 5.36 -14.98
N ASP A 6 35.63 6.37 -14.12
CA ASP A 6 35.62 6.12 -12.66
C ASP A 6 34.51 6.87 -11.93
N SER A 7 33.26 6.65 -12.34
CA SER A 7 32.07 7.14 -11.61
C SER A 7 31.17 6.04 -11.05
N HIS A 8 31.38 4.77 -11.42
CA HIS A 8 30.56 3.67 -10.89
C HIS A 8 30.97 3.32 -9.45
N LYS A 9 32.28 3.18 -9.17
CA LYS A 9 32.76 2.68 -7.86
C LYS A 9 32.39 3.53 -6.64
N LYS A 10 32.08 4.82 -6.82
CA LYS A 10 31.76 5.75 -5.71
C LYS A 10 30.26 5.85 -5.40
N LYS A 11 29.39 5.41 -6.31
CA LYS A 11 27.94 5.34 -6.10
C LYS A 11 27.53 4.03 -5.39
N ASP A 12 28.33 2.98 -5.61
CA ASP A 12 28.03 1.59 -5.27
C ASP A 12 28.18 1.23 -3.78
N GLU A 13 29.01 1.95 -3.00
CA GLU A 13 29.04 1.85 -1.53
C GLU A 13 28.02 2.81 -0.87
N GLY A 14 27.49 3.77 -1.63
CA GLY A 14 26.55 4.78 -1.15
C GLY A 14 25.18 4.21 -0.85
N GLY A 15 24.66 3.31 -1.70
CA GLY A 15 23.34 2.69 -1.53
C GLY A 15 23.23 1.84 -0.26
N LEU A 16 24.20 0.95 -0.02
CA LEU A 16 24.24 0.10 1.19
C LEU A 16 24.31 0.92 2.49
N VAL A 17 25.12 1.98 2.50
CA VAL A 17 25.20 2.91 3.64
C VAL A 17 23.91 3.73 3.76
N GLU A 18 23.22 4.04 2.67
CA GLU A 18 22.00 4.85 2.67
C GLU A 18 20.76 4.05 3.12
N VAL A 19 20.59 2.78 2.71
CA VAL A 19 19.55 1.89 3.29
C VAL A 19 19.74 1.73 4.78
N GLN A 20 20.99 1.48 5.20
CA GLN A 20 21.32 1.32 6.61
C GLN A 20 21.17 2.63 7.39
N LYS A 21 21.45 3.78 6.76
CA LYS A 21 21.19 5.11 7.31
C LYS A 21 19.71 5.44 7.36
N LEU A 22 18.90 5.01 6.40
CA LEU A 22 17.43 5.15 6.42
C LEU A 22 16.83 4.30 7.53
N MET A 23 17.27 3.04 7.68
CA MET A 23 16.92 2.17 8.81
C MET A 23 17.32 2.78 10.17
N THR A 24 18.43 3.52 10.22
CA THR A 24 18.95 4.14 11.46
C THR A 24 18.39 5.55 11.72
N SER A 25 17.88 6.24 10.68
CA SER A 25 17.52 7.67 10.74
C SER A 25 16.28 8.00 11.58
N GLY A 26 15.50 6.99 11.99
CA GLY A 26 14.25 7.18 12.73
C GLY A 26 13.13 7.85 11.93
N ARG A 27 13.34 8.11 10.63
CA ARG A 27 12.30 8.56 9.71
C ARG A 27 11.31 7.40 9.51
N PHE A 28 10.00 7.68 9.57
CA PHE A 28 8.94 6.66 9.44
C PHE A 28 8.82 5.63 10.60
N ARG A 29 9.23 5.98 11.82
CA ARG A 29 9.17 5.06 12.99
C ARG A 29 7.80 4.95 13.67
N ASN A 30 6.76 5.57 13.11
CA ASN A 30 5.42 5.53 13.69
C ASN A 30 4.78 4.18 13.36
N TYR A 31 4.51 3.33 14.35
CA TYR A 31 3.82 2.04 14.16
C TYR A 31 2.43 2.16 13.49
N TRP A 32 1.83 3.34 13.57
CA TRP A 32 0.55 3.70 12.96
C TRP A 32 0.69 4.46 11.64
N GLY A 33 1.94 4.72 11.21
CA GLY A 33 2.23 5.38 9.95
C GLY A 33 1.87 4.51 8.75
N SER A 34 1.56 5.15 7.63
CA SER A 34 1.34 4.45 6.36
C SER A 34 2.64 3.88 5.77
N LEU A 35 3.81 4.31 6.26
CA LEU A 35 5.10 3.69 5.96
C LEU A 35 5.86 3.50 7.27
N VAL A 36 6.36 2.28 7.50
CA VAL A 36 7.17 1.88 8.65
C VAL A 36 8.42 1.18 8.15
N ILE A 37 9.59 1.74 8.45
CA ILE A 37 10.88 1.15 8.06
C ILE A 37 11.42 0.30 9.22
N ALA A 38 11.89 -0.91 8.90
CA ALA A 38 12.47 -1.89 9.81
C ALA A 38 11.61 -2.15 11.08
N PRO A 39 10.35 -2.59 10.94
CA PRO A 39 9.53 -2.91 12.10
C PRO A 39 10.10 -4.14 12.82
N ASN A 40 10.26 -4.06 14.14
CA ASN A 40 10.62 -5.21 14.97
C ASN A 40 9.39 -6.08 15.26
N ILE A 41 8.80 -6.64 14.20
CA ILE A 41 7.65 -7.55 14.27
C ILE A 41 8.01 -8.84 13.57
N LYS A 42 7.41 -9.96 14.00
CA LYS A 42 7.49 -11.24 13.31
C LYS A 42 6.13 -11.58 12.71
N PHE A 43 6.10 -12.08 11.49
CA PHE A 43 4.87 -12.59 10.88
C PHE A 43 4.85 -14.12 10.86
N GLU A 44 3.65 -14.71 10.86
CA GLU A 44 3.46 -16.15 11.03
C GLU A 44 4.08 -16.99 9.89
N SER A 45 4.12 -16.44 8.67
CA SER A 45 4.71 -17.09 7.48
C SER A 45 6.15 -16.66 7.18
N GLN A 46 6.85 -16.06 8.15
CA GLN A 46 8.22 -15.55 7.98
C GLN A 46 9.23 -16.68 7.93
N ASN A 47 10.14 -16.64 6.95
CA ASN A 47 11.24 -17.58 6.86
C ASN A 47 12.25 -17.35 8.00
N GLU A 48 12.99 -18.40 8.37
CA GLU A 48 14.02 -18.29 9.40
C GLU A 48 15.17 -17.38 8.94
N GLY A 49 15.22 -16.16 9.48
CA GLY A 49 16.28 -15.18 9.18
C GLY A 49 15.85 -14.02 8.27
N GLU A 50 14.67 -14.11 7.64
CA GLU A 50 14.09 -13.07 6.78
C GLU A 50 13.89 -11.76 7.57
N LYS A 51 14.35 -10.64 7.03
CA LYS A 51 14.24 -9.32 7.69
C LYS A 51 13.20 -8.46 6.98
N ILE A 52 12.30 -7.89 7.77
CA ILE A 52 11.31 -6.93 7.27
C ILE A 52 11.97 -5.57 7.12
N ILE A 53 11.98 -5.04 5.90
CA ILE A 53 12.60 -3.76 5.56
C ILE A 53 11.53 -2.67 5.56
N ILE A 54 10.37 -2.94 4.96
CA ILE A 54 9.25 -2.00 4.92
C ILE A 54 7.98 -2.73 5.32
N LEU A 55 7.21 -2.13 6.21
CA LEU A 55 5.79 -2.40 6.34
C LEU A 55 5.06 -1.11 5.99
N GLY A 56 4.13 -1.18 5.05
CA GLY A 56 3.31 -0.03 4.74
C GLY A 56 1.84 -0.37 4.62
N ARG A 57 1.06 0.71 4.66
CA ARG A 57 -0.40 0.73 4.63
C ARG A 57 -0.86 1.84 3.69
N LYS A 58 -2.13 1.80 3.31
CA LYS A 58 -2.77 2.87 2.53
C LYS A 58 -2.72 4.20 3.31
N HIS A 59 -2.54 5.30 2.61
CA HIS A 59 -2.45 6.64 3.19
C HIS A 59 -3.78 7.05 3.85
N PHE A 60 -3.75 7.84 4.93
CA PHE A 60 -4.97 8.25 5.63
C PHE A 60 -5.91 9.11 4.77
N VAL A 61 -5.37 9.84 3.78
CA VAL A 61 -6.16 10.69 2.86
C VAL A 61 -7.14 9.87 2.03
N THR A 62 -6.87 8.58 1.77
CA THR A 62 -7.84 7.74 1.05
C THR A 62 -9.14 7.59 1.83
N ASN A 63 -9.11 7.81 3.15
CA ASN A 63 -10.31 7.73 3.98
C ASN A 63 -11.22 8.96 3.89
N LEU A 64 -10.72 10.07 3.37
CA LEU A 64 -11.44 11.34 3.40
C LEU A 64 -12.75 11.28 2.60
N GLY A 65 -12.79 10.53 1.50
CA GLY A 65 -13.99 10.42 0.65
C GLY A 65 -15.17 9.75 1.36
N TRP A 66 -14.95 8.58 1.97
CA TRP A 66 -16.01 7.87 2.68
C TRP A 66 -16.35 8.54 4.02
N ILE A 67 -15.37 9.16 4.69
CA ILE A 67 -15.63 9.96 5.90
C ILE A 67 -16.53 11.16 5.56
N ALA A 68 -16.25 11.88 4.47
CA ALA A 68 -17.08 13.00 4.03
C ALA A 68 -18.51 12.56 3.71
N LEU A 69 -18.69 11.38 3.09
CA LEU A 69 -20.01 10.80 2.86
C LEU A 69 -20.75 10.52 4.18
N ILE A 70 -20.08 9.94 5.17
CA ILE A 70 -20.68 9.68 6.50
C ILE A 70 -21.04 11.00 7.18
N CYS A 71 -20.17 12.00 7.13
CA CYS A 71 -20.44 13.32 7.69
C CYS A 71 -21.66 13.97 7.01
N PHE A 72 -21.76 13.90 5.69
CA PHE A 72 -22.93 14.42 4.97
C PHE A 72 -24.21 13.65 5.33
N ALA A 73 -24.15 12.32 5.33
CA ALA A 73 -25.27 11.46 5.66
C ALA A 73 -25.73 11.60 7.12
N PHE A 74 -24.82 11.94 8.04
CA PHE A 74 -25.15 12.21 9.43
C PHE A 74 -26.14 13.38 9.60
N PHE A 75 -26.10 14.36 8.70
CA PHE A 75 -27.02 15.51 8.74
C PHE A 75 -28.36 15.25 8.05
N VAL A 76 -28.54 14.12 7.34
CA VAL A 76 -29.78 13.82 6.59
C VAL A 76 -31.05 13.82 7.47
N PRO A 77 -31.05 13.27 8.70
CA PRO A 77 -32.25 13.27 9.54
C PRO A 77 -32.80 14.65 9.89
N PHE A 78 -31.96 15.70 9.88
CA PHE A 78 -32.40 17.07 10.14
C PHE A 78 -33.36 17.60 9.07
N PHE A 79 -33.39 16.98 7.89
CA PHE A 79 -34.19 17.41 6.75
C PHE A 79 -35.41 16.54 6.49
N TRP A 80 -35.78 15.60 7.37
CA TRP A 80 -36.93 14.72 7.12
C TRP A 80 -38.25 15.43 6.87
N GLY A 81 -38.47 16.58 7.52
CA GLY A 81 -39.66 17.41 7.32
C GLY A 81 -39.78 18.01 5.93
N GLU A 82 -38.67 18.10 5.17
CA GLU A 82 -38.65 18.64 3.81
C GLU A 82 -39.02 17.58 2.75
N PHE A 83 -39.04 16.30 3.12
CA PHE A 83 -39.34 15.20 2.19
C PHE A 83 -40.81 14.77 2.31
N PRO A 84 -41.66 14.97 1.29
CA PRO A 84 -43.11 14.71 1.39
C PRO A 84 -43.48 13.26 1.77
N LEU A 85 -42.63 12.29 1.42
CA LEU A 85 -42.83 10.87 1.74
C LEU A 85 -42.51 10.52 3.21
N ILE A 86 -41.70 11.35 3.88
CA ILE A 86 -41.21 11.12 5.24
C ILE A 86 -41.79 12.16 6.21
N ALA A 87 -42.29 13.31 5.73
CA ALA A 87 -42.82 14.36 6.58
C ALA A 87 -44.09 13.94 7.35
N ASP A 88 -44.93 13.08 6.76
CA ASP A 88 -46.26 12.73 7.29
C ASP A 88 -46.30 11.39 8.07
N VAL A 89 -45.14 10.80 8.36
CA VAL A 89 -45.06 9.60 9.22
C VAL A 89 -45.00 9.97 10.70
N SER A 90 -45.38 9.01 11.56
CA SER A 90 -45.37 9.21 13.02
C SER A 90 -43.97 9.38 13.60
N ASP A 91 -43.87 10.08 14.73
CA ASP A 91 -42.61 10.33 15.43
C ASP A 91 -41.83 9.04 15.76
N ASN A 92 -42.54 7.95 16.06
CA ASN A 92 -41.94 6.63 16.30
C ASN A 92 -41.23 6.09 15.05
N VAL A 93 -41.79 6.35 13.86
CA VAL A 93 -41.20 5.96 12.58
C VAL A 93 -39.99 6.84 12.27
N HIS A 94 -40.06 8.15 12.52
CA HIS A 94 -38.87 9.01 12.41
C HIS A 94 -37.74 8.52 13.30
N PHE A 95 -38.01 8.28 14.59
CA PHE A 95 -37.01 7.79 15.53
C PHE A 95 -36.39 6.46 15.07
N SER A 96 -37.23 5.50 14.65
CA SER A 96 -36.77 4.19 14.16
C SER A 96 -35.88 4.34 12.92
N LEU A 97 -36.27 5.20 11.97
CA LEU A 97 -35.48 5.48 10.77
C LEU A 97 -34.14 6.15 11.12
N THR A 98 -34.06 6.94 12.20
CA THR A 98 -32.82 7.67 12.56
C THR A 98 -31.83 6.68 13.08
N VAL A 99 -32.31 5.83 13.99
CA VAL A 99 -31.53 4.77 14.60
C VAL A 99 -31.04 3.81 13.52
N LEU A 100 -31.91 3.42 12.59
CA LEU A 100 -31.53 2.57 11.46
C LEU A 100 -30.43 3.22 10.60
N LEU A 101 -30.60 4.49 10.23
CA LEU A 101 -29.61 5.23 9.44
C LEU A 101 -28.26 5.28 10.17
N TYR A 102 -28.23 5.65 11.45
CA TYR A 102 -26.99 5.72 12.21
C TYR A 102 -26.33 4.34 12.41
N MET A 103 -27.11 3.28 12.60
CA MET A 103 -26.60 1.91 12.62
C MET A 103 -25.95 1.53 11.29
N THR A 104 -26.60 1.84 10.17
CA THR A 104 -26.04 1.60 8.83
C THR A 104 -24.77 2.41 8.60
N LEU A 105 -24.74 3.68 9.01
CA LEU A 105 -23.55 4.55 8.90
C LEU A 105 -22.39 4.04 9.75
N ALA A 106 -22.66 3.63 10.99
CA ALA A 106 -21.66 3.06 11.88
C ALA A 106 -21.08 1.76 11.29
N PHE A 107 -21.94 0.87 10.79
CA PHE A 107 -21.50 -0.37 10.13
C PHE A 107 -20.67 -0.10 8.88
N PHE A 108 -21.13 0.82 8.02
CA PHE A 108 -20.41 1.22 6.81
C PHE A 108 -19.05 1.83 7.13
N GLY A 109 -18.98 2.75 8.09
CA GLY A 109 -17.73 3.37 8.53
C GLY A 109 -16.77 2.36 9.13
N MET A 110 -17.27 1.47 9.99
CA MET A 110 -16.46 0.39 10.57
C MET A 110 -15.91 -0.54 9.48
N MET A 111 -16.72 -0.95 8.51
CA MET A 111 -16.29 -1.83 7.43
C MET A 111 -15.20 -1.18 6.57
N ASN A 112 -15.37 0.08 6.16
CA ASN A 112 -14.35 0.80 5.39
C ASN A 112 -13.06 1.02 6.19
N PHE A 113 -13.18 1.33 7.48
CA PHE A 113 -12.03 1.46 8.37
C PHE A 113 -11.26 0.13 8.48
N LEU A 114 -11.95 -0.99 8.66
CA LEU A 114 -11.32 -2.31 8.73
C LEU A 114 -10.60 -2.66 7.42
N LEU A 115 -11.27 -2.46 6.28
CA LEU A 115 -10.67 -2.69 4.97
C LEU A 115 -9.40 -1.85 4.80
N TRP A 116 -9.45 -0.55 5.11
CA TRP A 116 -8.27 0.31 5.01
C TRP A 116 -7.15 -0.09 5.99
N PHE A 117 -7.50 -0.49 7.22
CA PHE A 117 -6.54 -0.79 8.28
C PHE A 117 -5.81 -2.11 8.08
N TYR A 118 -6.50 -3.14 7.59
CA TYR A 118 -5.95 -4.48 7.42
C TYR A 118 -5.27 -4.71 6.07
N ASN A 119 -5.48 -3.82 5.08
CA ASN A 119 -4.71 -3.83 3.84
C ASN A 119 -3.28 -3.37 4.13
N VAL A 120 -2.34 -4.30 4.04
CA VAL A 120 -0.93 -4.06 4.36
C VAL A 120 -0.03 -4.69 3.30
N TYR A 121 1.07 -4.01 3.00
CA TYR A 121 2.14 -4.55 2.16
C TYR A 121 3.42 -4.61 2.97
N ILE A 122 4.20 -5.65 2.71
CA ILE A 122 5.42 -5.97 3.43
C ILE A 122 6.51 -6.22 2.38
N VAL A 123 7.63 -5.52 2.55
CA VAL A 123 8.85 -5.72 1.77
C VAL A 123 9.89 -6.32 2.70
N THR A 124 10.36 -7.51 2.36
CA THR A 124 11.46 -8.18 3.06
C THR A 124 12.73 -8.14 2.22
N ASP A 125 13.81 -8.74 2.70
CA ASP A 125 15.05 -8.94 1.95
C ASP A 125 14.93 -10.01 0.84
N GLU A 126 13.97 -10.93 0.94
CA GLU A 126 13.80 -12.02 -0.04
C GLU A 126 12.60 -11.82 -0.99
N ARG A 127 11.54 -11.13 -0.52
CA ARG A 127 10.24 -11.08 -1.22
C ARG A 127 9.39 -9.87 -0.88
N LEU A 128 8.42 -9.64 -1.75
CA LEU A 128 7.33 -8.68 -1.62
C LEU A 128 6.05 -9.46 -1.30
N ILE A 129 5.35 -9.04 -0.25
CA ILE A 129 4.10 -9.63 0.21
C ILE A 129 3.03 -8.54 0.21
N ASP A 130 1.93 -8.79 -0.47
CA ASP A 130 0.75 -7.94 -0.46
C ASP A 130 -0.41 -8.69 0.19
N VAL A 131 -1.04 -8.06 1.16
CA VAL A 131 -2.15 -8.63 1.93
C VAL A 131 -3.36 -7.74 1.76
N ASP A 132 -4.27 -8.19 0.89
CA ASP A 132 -5.52 -7.51 0.59
C ASP A 132 -6.71 -8.23 1.24
N PHE A 133 -7.52 -7.47 1.96
CA PHE A 133 -8.78 -7.94 2.53
C PHE A 133 -9.95 -7.49 1.67
N PHE A 134 -10.72 -8.45 1.14
CA PHE A 134 -12.00 -8.20 0.47
C PHE A 134 -13.14 -8.50 1.44
N GLY A 135 -13.26 -7.69 2.47
CA GLY A 135 -14.26 -7.82 3.54
C GLY A 135 -13.70 -8.48 4.80
N ILE A 136 -14.60 -9.07 5.60
CA ILE A 136 -14.24 -9.68 6.90
C ILE A 136 -13.83 -11.15 6.73
N LEU A 137 -14.32 -11.83 5.68
CA LEU A 137 -14.21 -13.28 5.52
C LEU A 137 -13.17 -13.71 4.48
N TYR A 138 -12.70 -12.80 3.62
CA TYR A 138 -11.81 -13.13 2.52
C TYR A 138 -10.54 -12.29 2.58
N LYS A 139 -9.39 -12.96 2.64
CA LYS A 139 -8.06 -12.36 2.51
C LYS A 139 -7.37 -12.96 1.30
N ASN A 140 -6.73 -12.12 0.51
CA ASN A 140 -5.82 -12.49 -0.56
C ASN A 140 -4.40 -12.17 -0.07
N ILE A 141 -3.50 -13.13 -0.21
CA ILE A 141 -2.08 -12.94 0.11
C ILE A 141 -1.32 -13.23 -1.17
N ASN A 142 -0.76 -12.18 -1.76
CA ASN A 142 0.04 -12.29 -2.97
C ASN A 142 1.52 -12.16 -2.61
N VAL A 143 2.36 -13.02 -3.17
CA VAL A 143 3.78 -13.13 -2.81
C VAL A 143 4.64 -13.21 -4.06
N THR A 144 5.60 -12.31 -4.16
CA THR A 144 6.55 -12.23 -5.27
C THR A 144 7.97 -12.20 -4.73
N GLN A 145 8.85 -13.07 -5.22
CA GLN A 145 10.29 -13.02 -4.89
C GLN A 145 10.93 -11.78 -5.52
N ILE A 146 11.84 -11.12 -4.82
CA ILE A 146 12.48 -9.88 -5.34
C ILE A 146 13.22 -10.18 -6.66
N ARG A 147 13.88 -11.33 -6.79
CA ARG A 147 14.47 -11.83 -8.04
C ARG A 147 13.52 -11.92 -9.24
N LYS A 148 12.21 -12.06 -9.02
CA LYS A 148 11.22 -12.14 -10.12
C LYS A 148 10.69 -10.76 -10.52
N VAL A 149 11.04 -9.73 -9.76
CA VAL A 149 10.69 -8.35 -10.07
C VAL A 149 11.63 -7.87 -11.16
N GLU A 150 11.07 -7.32 -12.22
CA GLU A 150 11.84 -6.81 -13.36
C GLU A 150 11.91 -5.30 -13.35
N ASP A 151 10.82 -4.64 -12.99
CA ASP A 151 10.74 -3.19 -12.96
C ASP A 151 9.77 -2.72 -11.87
N VAL A 152 10.07 -1.55 -11.30
CA VAL A 152 9.29 -0.92 -10.25
C VAL A 152 9.12 0.55 -10.58
N ASN A 153 7.87 0.96 -10.77
CA ASN A 153 7.51 2.34 -11.05
C ASN A 153 6.55 2.87 -10.00
N TYR A 154 6.43 4.20 -9.92
CA TYR A 154 5.37 4.82 -9.14
C TYR A 154 4.55 5.79 -9.98
N SER A 155 3.29 5.96 -9.60
CA SER A 155 2.37 6.91 -10.22
C SER A 155 1.69 7.74 -9.13
N GLN A 156 1.81 9.06 -9.24
CA GLN A 156 1.05 10.01 -8.42
C GLN A 156 0.01 10.69 -9.32
N LYS A 157 -1.27 10.44 -9.05
CA LYS A 157 -2.36 10.97 -9.88
C LYS A 157 -3.09 12.10 -9.15
N GLY A 158 -2.99 13.30 -9.71
CA GLY A 158 -3.77 14.47 -9.27
C GLY A 158 -3.11 15.29 -8.17
N ILE A 159 -3.73 16.44 -7.88
CA ILE A 159 -3.17 17.50 -7.01
C ILE A 159 -3.03 17.01 -5.56
N MET A 160 -4.00 16.24 -5.07
CA MET A 160 -3.98 15.71 -3.70
C MET A 160 -2.83 14.74 -3.48
N SER A 161 -2.55 13.86 -4.44
CA SER A 161 -1.43 12.92 -4.39
C SER A 161 -0.08 13.63 -4.34
N SER A 162 0.12 14.68 -5.14
CA SER A 162 1.35 15.48 -5.12
C SER A 162 1.49 16.30 -3.83
N PHE A 163 0.40 16.87 -3.32
CA PHE A 163 0.44 17.71 -2.11
C PHE A 163 0.72 16.90 -0.84
N PHE A 164 0.06 15.74 -0.70
CA PHE A 164 0.24 14.85 0.45
C PHE A 164 1.33 13.79 0.24
N ASN A 165 2.03 13.83 -0.90
CA ASN A 165 3.09 12.91 -1.31
C ASN A 165 2.71 11.42 -1.16
N PHE A 166 1.53 11.04 -1.63
CA PHE A 166 1.12 9.63 -1.73
C PHE A 166 0.86 9.23 -3.18
N GLY A 167 1.07 7.97 -3.50
CA GLY A 167 0.85 7.44 -4.84
C GLY A 167 0.85 5.92 -4.87
N ASP A 168 0.65 5.37 -6.05
CA ASP A 168 0.62 3.93 -6.28
C ASP A 168 2.00 3.47 -6.74
N VAL A 169 2.52 2.37 -6.19
CA VAL A 169 3.73 1.70 -6.69
C VAL A 169 3.30 0.49 -7.50
N VAL A 170 3.75 0.43 -8.75
CA VAL A 170 3.46 -0.63 -9.71
C VAL A 170 4.71 -1.47 -9.87
N ILE A 171 4.60 -2.74 -9.52
CA ILE A 171 5.68 -3.72 -9.59
C ILE A 171 5.35 -4.68 -10.71
N GLN A 172 6.25 -4.77 -11.69
CA GLN A 172 6.16 -5.69 -12.81
C GLN A 172 7.05 -6.90 -12.56
N THR A 173 6.51 -8.07 -12.84
CA THR A 173 7.22 -9.34 -12.64
C THR A 173 7.37 -10.08 -13.96
N ALA A 174 8.41 -10.91 -14.04
CA ALA A 174 8.69 -11.74 -15.21
C ALA A 174 7.55 -12.69 -15.58
N SER A 175 6.73 -13.07 -14.61
CA SER A 175 5.54 -13.89 -14.85
C SER A 175 4.41 -13.08 -15.49
N GLU A 176 4.28 -11.80 -15.13
CA GLU A 176 3.23 -10.90 -15.61
C GLU A 176 3.45 -10.46 -17.05
N GLN A 177 4.70 -10.11 -17.40
CA GLN A 177 5.05 -9.72 -18.77
C GLN A 177 4.79 -10.86 -19.77
N ARG A 178 5.06 -12.11 -19.37
CA ARG A 178 4.77 -13.28 -20.22
C ARG A 178 3.28 -13.48 -20.47
N SER A 179 2.42 -13.19 -19.49
CA SER A 179 0.96 -13.25 -19.69
C SER A 179 0.47 -12.14 -20.63
N ASP A 180 1.02 -10.92 -20.52
CA ASP A 180 0.64 -9.79 -21.38
C ASP A 180 1.03 -10.00 -22.85
N GLU A 181 2.19 -10.60 -23.09
CA GLU A 181 2.66 -10.90 -24.45
C GLU A 181 1.91 -12.08 -25.10
N VAL A 182 1.58 -13.12 -24.33
CA VAL A 182 0.92 -14.33 -24.86
C VAL A 182 -0.59 -14.11 -25.06
N PHE A 183 -1.22 -13.23 -24.28
CA PHE A 183 -2.68 -13.04 -24.29
C PHE A 183 -3.16 -11.75 -24.96
N GLY A 184 -2.30 -11.02 -25.67
CA GLY A 184 -2.70 -9.98 -26.63
C GLY A 184 -3.73 -8.98 -26.10
N LYS A 185 -3.36 -8.20 -25.07
CA LYS A 185 -4.18 -7.15 -24.42
C LYS A 185 -5.55 -7.60 -23.88
N HIS A 186 -5.72 -7.41 -22.57
CA HIS A 186 -6.91 -7.72 -21.76
C HIS A 186 -6.96 -9.12 -21.14
N GLY A 187 -5.79 -9.74 -20.88
CA GLY A 187 -5.70 -10.83 -19.90
C GLY A 187 -5.56 -10.23 -18.51
N GLU A 188 -6.30 -10.75 -17.53
CA GLU A 188 -6.42 -10.30 -16.14
C GLU A 188 -5.16 -10.58 -15.30
N ALA A 189 -4.00 -10.26 -15.84
CA ALA A 189 -2.78 -10.14 -15.07
C ALA A 189 -2.83 -8.71 -14.52
N SER A 190 -3.32 -8.55 -13.30
CA SER A 190 -3.22 -7.26 -12.62
C SER A 190 -1.80 -7.13 -12.07
N PRO A 191 -1.02 -6.12 -12.51
CA PRO A 191 0.32 -5.92 -11.99
C PRO A 191 0.24 -5.83 -10.47
N PHE A 192 1.28 -6.34 -9.81
CA PHE A 192 1.39 -6.26 -8.36
C PHE A 192 1.45 -4.77 -8.00
N THR A 193 0.41 -4.26 -7.33
CA THR A 193 0.27 -2.82 -7.08
C THR A 193 0.09 -2.53 -5.61
N PHE A 194 0.97 -1.70 -5.07
CA PHE A 194 0.79 -1.14 -3.75
C PHE A 194 0.06 0.20 -3.87
N GLY A 195 -1.22 0.21 -3.51
CA GLY A 195 -2.07 1.39 -3.65
C GLY A 195 -1.85 2.45 -2.57
N ALA A 196 -1.81 3.72 -2.98
CA ALA A 196 -1.83 4.90 -2.13
C ALA A 196 -0.82 4.88 -0.96
N ILE A 197 0.43 4.56 -1.25
CA ILE A 197 1.54 4.55 -0.28
C ILE A 197 2.02 5.98 0.01
N SER A 198 2.38 6.25 1.27
CA SER A 198 3.16 7.44 1.63
C SER A 198 4.56 7.39 1.04
N ASN A 199 5.01 8.47 0.39
CA ASN A 199 6.35 8.60 -0.18
C ASN A 199 6.71 7.44 -1.13
N PRO A 200 5.96 7.26 -2.23
CA PRO A 200 6.18 6.13 -3.13
C PRO A 200 7.61 6.10 -3.71
N ASN A 201 8.23 7.27 -3.92
CA ASN A 201 9.60 7.40 -4.42
C ASN A 201 10.62 6.67 -3.54
N GLU A 202 10.44 6.74 -2.22
CA GLU A 202 11.33 6.09 -1.25
C GLU A 202 11.15 4.57 -1.30
N VAL A 203 9.92 4.11 -1.43
CA VAL A 203 9.61 2.68 -1.57
C VAL A 203 10.22 2.11 -2.85
N VAL A 204 10.04 2.80 -3.98
CA VAL A 204 10.65 2.40 -5.26
C VAL A 204 12.16 2.33 -5.13
N ARG A 205 12.80 3.37 -4.57
CA ARG A 205 14.26 3.38 -4.38
C ARG A 205 14.74 2.18 -3.56
N ILE A 206 14.09 1.89 -2.43
CA ILE A 206 14.47 0.77 -1.57
C ILE A 206 14.30 -0.57 -2.30
N ILE A 207 13.20 -0.76 -3.04
CA ILE A 207 13.00 -2.01 -3.79
C ILE A 207 14.04 -2.14 -4.90
N SER A 208 14.36 -1.08 -5.64
CA SER A 208 15.41 -1.10 -6.65
C SER A 208 16.79 -1.46 -6.06
N GLU A 209 17.11 -0.91 -4.89
CA GLU A 209 18.35 -1.25 -4.18
C GLU A 209 18.38 -2.71 -3.72
N LEU A 210 17.24 -3.30 -3.36
CA LEU A 210 17.15 -4.72 -3.00
C LEU A 210 17.29 -5.63 -4.22
N MET A 211 16.69 -5.25 -5.36
CA MET A 211 16.88 -5.97 -6.61
C MET A 211 18.36 -6.03 -7.01
N GLU A 212 19.07 -4.89 -6.93
CA GLU A 212 20.51 -4.84 -7.20
C GLU A 212 21.35 -5.71 -6.23
N GLN A 213 20.92 -5.82 -4.97
CA GLN A 213 21.59 -6.68 -3.98
C GLN A 213 21.41 -8.15 -4.32
N GLU A 214 20.19 -8.57 -4.63
CA GLU A 214 19.90 -9.98 -4.93
C GLU A 214 20.60 -10.44 -6.22
N GLU A 215 20.67 -9.58 -7.24
CA GLU A 215 21.49 -9.85 -8.44
C GLU A 215 22.96 -10.04 -8.10
N ARG A 216 23.55 -9.20 -7.23
CA ARG A 216 24.96 -9.34 -6.80
C ARG A 216 25.20 -10.64 -6.06
N GLU A 217 24.30 -11.03 -5.16
CA GLU A 217 24.41 -12.29 -4.41
C GLU A 217 24.36 -13.51 -5.34
N GLU A 218 23.56 -13.44 -6.41
CA GLU A 218 23.52 -14.44 -7.48
C GLU A 218 24.86 -14.50 -8.24
N TYR A 219 25.43 -13.36 -8.64
CA TYR A 219 26.75 -13.32 -9.30
C TYR A 219 27.89 -13.81 -8.41
N GLU A 220 27.83 -13.53 -7.10
CA GLU A 220 28.83 -13.97 -6.13
C GLU A 220 28.68 -15.44 -5.71
N GLY A 221 27.67 -16.15 -6.24
CA GLY A 221 27.49 -17.59 -6.06
C GLY A 221 27.18 -18.01 -4.62
N ARG A 222 26.64 -17.10 -3.80
CA ARG A 222 26.15 -17.42 -2.46
C ARG A 222 24.66 -17.71 -2.51
N ILE A 223 24.31 -18.88 -3.02
CA ILE A 223 23.02 -19.49 -2.67
C ILE A 223 23.34 -20.72 -1.83
N ARG A 224 22.94 -20.66 -0.56
CA ARG A 224 22.60 -21.84 0.23
C ARG A 224 21.14 -22.16 0.00
#